data_AF-A0A7S3GQI3-F1
#
_entry.id   AF-A0A7S3GQI3-F1
#
_cell.length_a   1.000
_cell.length_b   1.000
_cell.length_c   1.000
_cell.angle_alpha   90.00
_cell.angle_beta   90.00
_cell.angle_gamma   90.00
#
_symmetry.space_group_name_H-M   'P 1'
#
loop_
_entity.id
_entity.type
_entity.pdbx_description
1 polymer ?
#
loop_
_entity_poly.entity_id
_entity_poly.type
_entity_poly.pdbx_seq_one_letter_code
_entity_poly.pdbx_strand_id
1 'polypeptide(L)'
;GNPKDPSRLHSMALLKMCKDIMALDPIMTEIPITQADLHLIYTSVLKSPTKTRGAPADKSDKLTFEEFLSCLLRIAQKCYPSMGSQEDQMQQLLMDNILPLAQRREPTSIANIMRDPVIESLLKYYDSS
;
A
#
# COMPACT_ATOMS: atom_id res chain seq x y z
N GLY A 1 0.70 10.90 -5.80
CA GLY A 1 1.88 10.42 -5.07
C GLY A 1 3.09 11.19 -5.56
N ASN A 2 4.00 11.59 -4.69
CA ASN A 2 5.24 12.26 -5.10
C ASN A 2 6.25 11.18 -5.55
N PRO A 3 6.75 11.21 -6.80
CA PRO A 3 7.70 10.22 -7.31
C PRO A 3 9.10 10.29 -6.67
N LYS A 4 9.39 11.33 -5.88
CA LYS A 4 10.71 11.53 -5.26
C LYS A 4 10.97 10.71 -3.99
N ASP A 5 9.95 10.07 -3.42
CA ASP A 5 10.14 9.21 -2.24
C ASP A 5 9.13 8.04 -2.25
N PRO A 6 9.43 6.98 -3.03
CA PRO A 6 8.56 5.80 -3.13
C PRO A 6 8.51 4.99 -1.82
N SER A 7 9.39 5.29 -0.85
CA SER A 7 9.56 4.53 0.38
C SER A 7 8.54 4.85 1.48
N ARG A 8 7.75 5.93 1.29
CA ARG A 8 6.86 6.47 2.33
C ARG A 8 5.40 6.51 1.88
N LEU A 9 4.58 5.59 2.41
CA LEU A 9 3.17 5.41 2.06
C LEU A 9 2.23 6.27 2.90
N HIS A 10 1.41 7.09 2.24
CA HIS A 10 0.38 7.91 2.91
C HIS A 10 -0.88 7.07 3.23
N SER A 11 -1.62 7.46 4.27
CA SER A 11 -2.93 6.86 4.62
C SER A 11 -3.91 6.71 3.45
N MET A 12 -3.98 7.70 2.55
CA MET A 12 -4.84 7.66 1.36
C MET A 12 -4.40 6.59 0.35
N ALA A 13 -3.11 6.26 0.30
CA ALA A 13 -2.61 5.20 -0.57
C ALA A 13 -2.95 3.81 0.00
N LEU A 14 -2.94 3.64 1.33
CA LEU A 14 -3.43 2.40 1.97
C LEU A 14 -4.93 2.21 1.70
N LEU A 15 -5.74 3.26 1.88
CA LEU A 15 -7.17 3.21 1.57
C LEU A 15 -7.42 2.89 0.09
N LYS A 16 -6.67 3.52 -0.82
CA LYS A 16 -6.77 3.24 -2.26
C LYS A 16 -6.45 1.78 -2.54
N MET A 17 -5.36 1.24 -1.97
CA MET A 17 -5.02 -0.17 -2.13
C MET A 17 -6.15 -1.09 -1.64
N CYS A 18 -6.70 -0.86 -0.45
CA CYS A 18 -7.77 -1.69 0.09
C CYS A 18 -9.03 -1.67 -0.78
N LYS A 19 -9.31 -0.55 -1.46
CA LYS A 19 -10.36 -0.47 -2.49
C LYS A 19 -9.99 -1.25 -3.76
N ASP A 20 -8.76 -1.13 -4.24
CA ASP A 20 -8.29 -1.84 -5.44
C ASP A 20 -8.38 -3.36 -5.28
N ILE A 21 -8.05 -3.86 -4.07
CA ILE A 21 -8.12 -5.30 -3.74
C ILE A 21 -9.51 -5.73 -3.25
N MET A 22 -10.48 -4.80 -3.27
CA MET A 22 -11.86 -5.03 -2.84
C MET A 22 -12.00 -5.54 -1.40
N ALA A 23 -11.08 -5.22 -0.50
CA ALA A 23 -11.13 -5.66 0.91
C ALA A 23 -12.29 -5.02 1.71
N LEU A 24 -12.87 -3.93 1.19
CA LEU A 24 -14.04 -3.28 1.78
C LEU A 24 -15.36 -3.89 1.27
N ASP A 25 -15.30 -4.78 0.28
CA ASP A 25 -16.48 -5.38 -0.34
C ASP A 25 -16.97 -6.57 0.51
N PRO A 26 -18.24 -6.58 0.97
CA PRO A 26 -18.81 -7.65 1.79
C PRO A 26 -18.77 -9.04 1.15
N ILE A 27 -18.62 -9.14 -0.16
CA ILE A 27 -18.62 -10.41 -0.89
C ILE A 27 -17.19 -10.98 -1.02
N MET A 28 -16.17 -10.13 -0.92
CA MET A 28 -14.80 -10.48 -1.29
C MET A 28 -13.92 -10.91 -0.11
N THR A 29 -14.42 -10.84 1.12
CA THR A 29 -13.71 -11.23 2.35
C THR A 29 -14.73 -11.79 3.35
N GLU A 30 -14.29 -12.53 4.37
CA GLU A 30 -15.21 -13.03 5.41
C GLU A 30 -15.81 -11.88 6.23
N ILE A 31 -14.97 -10.90 6.57
CA ILE A 31 -15.40 -9.67 7.23
C ILE A 31 -14.85 -8.48 6.44
N PRO A 32 -15.73 -7.66 5.83
CA PRO A 32 -15.30 -6.48 5.10
C PRO A 32 -14.67 -5.47 6.06
N ILE A 33 -13.50 -4.96 5.68
CA ILE A 33 -12.84 -3.94 6.47
C ILE A 33 -13.52 -2.57 6.27
N THR A 34 -13.72 -1.81 7.35
CA THR A 34 -14.27 -0.45 7.22
C THR A 34 -13.16 0.60 7.07
N GLN A 35 -13.53 1.79 6.57
CA GLN A 35 -12.59 2.92 6.54
C GLN A 35 -12.11 3.32 7.94
N ALA A 36 -12.96 3.16 8.97
CA ALA A 36 -12.60 3.41 10.36
C ALA A 36 -11.56 2.39 10.85
N ASP A 37 -11.72 1.11 10.53
CA ASP A 37 -10.75 0.06 10.84
C ASP A 37 -9.38 0.36 10.22
N LEU A 38 -9.37 0.76 8.94
CA LEU A 38 -8.14 1.13 8.23
C LEU A 38 -7.44 2.31 8.90
N HIS A 39 -8.21 3.33 9.32
CA HIS A 39 -7.65 4.49 10.02
C HIS A 39 -7.06 4.11 11.38
N LEU A 40 -7.73 3.23 12.13
CA LEU A 40 -7.24 2.72 13.41
C LEU A 40 -5.97 1.89 13.22
N ILE A 41 -5.95 0.97 12.26
CA ILE A 41 -4.76 0.17 11.93
C ILE A 41 -3.60 1.09 11.55
N TYR A 42 -3.80 2.01 10.61
CA TYR A 42 -2.80 2.97 10.17
C TYR A 42 -2.22 3.76 11.35
N THR A 43 -3.07 4.36 12.17
CA THR A 43 -2.66 5.20 13.30
C THR A 43 -1.93 4.38 14.36
N SER A 44 -2.40 3.17 14.63
CA SER A 44 -1.81 2.27 15.63
C SER A 44 -0.42 1.79 15.25
N VAL A 45 -0.17 1.55 13.96
CA VAL A 45 1.15 1.17 13.46
C VAL A 45 2.08 2.38 13.40
N LEU A 46 1.58 3.52 12.90
CA LEU A 46 2.35 4.75 12.81
C LEU A 46 2.86 5.24 14.19
N LYS A 47 2.03 5.07 15.23
CA LYS A 47 2.34 5.45 16.62
C LYS A 47 2.91 4.30 17.45
N SER A 48 3.26 3.17 16.85
CA SER A 48 3.73 2.00 17.59
C SER A 48 5.00 2.35 18.40
N PRO A 49 5.03 2.05 19.71
CA PRO A 49 6.16 2.34 20.59
C PRO A 49 7.43 1.51 20.29
N THR A 50 7.32 0.53 19.38
CA THR A 50 8.46 -0.21 18.83
C THR A 50 9.34 0.65 17.91
N LYS A 51 8.90 1.85 17.52
CA LYS A 51 9.76 2.94 17.05
C LYS A 51 10.66 3.33 18.23
N THR A 52 11.84 2.72 18.25
CA THR A 52 12.78 2.69 19.35
C THR A 52 13.00 4.04 20.06
N ARG A 53 13.12 3.93 21.40
CA ARG A 53 13.56 4.92 22.41
C ARG A 53 14.91 5.64 22.14
N GLY A 54 15.32 5.86 20.89
CA GLY A 54 16.62 6.46 20.58
C GLY A 54 16.80 7.05 19.18
N ALA A 55 15.84 6.89 18.26
CA ALA A 55 15.88 7.62 16.99
C ALA A 55 15.10 8.94 17.15
N PRO A 56 15.55 10.06 16.54
CA PRO A 56 14.73 11.25 16.48
C PRO A 56 13.39 10.84 15.86
N ALA A 57 12.30 11.11 16.58
CA ALA A 57 10.96 10.82 16.11
C ALA A 57 10.77 11.54 14.77
N ASP A 58 10.97 10.83 13.67
CA ASP A 58 10.67 11.34 12.35
C ASP A 58 9.14 11.50 12.38
N LYS A 59 8.69 12.75 12.55
CA LYS A 59 7.27 13.16 12.60
C LYS A 59 6.64 13.04 11.22
N SER A 60 6.97 11.98 10.51
CA SER A 60 6.48 11.66 9.20
C SER A 60 5.11 11.04 9.37
N ASP A 61 4.08 11.71 8.87
CA ASP A 61 2.71 11.16 8.73
C ASP A 61 2.63 10.12 7.60
N LYS A 62 3.70 9.34 7.41
CA LYS A 62 3.83 8.35 6.33
C LYS A 62 4.46 7.08 6.87
N LEU A 63 3.97 5.95 6.37
CA LEU A 63 4.45 4.63 6.75
C LEU A 63 5.74 4.28 6.01
N THR A 64 6.68 3.68 6.72
CA THR A 64 7.76 2.91 6.09
C THR A 64 7.20 1.64 5.44
N PHE A 65 8.02 0.97 4.62
CA PHE A 65 7.60 -0.30 4.01
C PHE A 65 7.27 -1.38 5.05
N GLU A 66 8.06 -1.51 6.11
CA GLU A 66 7.82 -2.47 7.20
C GLU A 66 6.53 -2.17 7.96
N GLU A 67 6.25 -0.89 8.20
CA GLU A 67 5.00 -0.43 8.82
C GLU A 67 3.80 -0.70 7.91
N PHE A 68 3.97 -0.52 6.60
CA PHE A 68 2.95 -0.86 5.64
C PHE A 68 2.65 -2.38 5.64
N LEU A 69 3.66 -3.23 5.65
CA LEU A 69 3.47 -4.69 5.78
C LEU A 69 2.77 -5.05 7.09
N SER A 70 3.11 -4.36 8.18
CA SER A 70 2.43 -4.52 9.48
C SER A 70 0.96 -4.12 9.42
N CYS A 71 0.62 -3.07 8.67
CA CYS A 71 -0.79 -2.72 8.41
C CYS A 71 -1.49 -3.81 7.62
N LEU A 72 -0.85 -4.33 6.57
CA LEU A 72 -1.42 -5.36 5.69
C LEU A 72 -1.72 -6.66 6.45
N LEU A 73 -0.83 -7.08 7.34
CA LEU A 73 -1.05 -8.24 8.19
C LEU A 73 -2.25 -8.07 9.13
N ARG A 74 -2.43 -6.88 9.72
CA ARG A 74 -3.59 -6.57 10.56
C ARG A 74 -4.90 -6.50 9.76
N ILE A 75 -4.82 -6.08 8.50
CA ILE A 75 -5.97 -6.11 7.58
C ILE A 75 -6.35 -7.56 7.30
N ALA A 76 -5.38 -8.41 6.97
CA ALA A 76 -5.60 -9.84 6.74
C ALA A 76 -6.28 -10.52 7.93
N GLN A 77 -5.80 -10.26 9.15
CA GLN A 77 -6.40 -10.74 10.40
C GLN A 77 -7.86 -10.35 10.56
N LYS A 78 -8.22 -9.12 10.19
CA LYS A 78 -9.61 -8.67 10.25
C LYS A 78 -10.47 -9.29 9.18
N CYS A 79 -9.95 -9.44 7.96
CA CYS A 79 -10.70 -9.95 6.82
C CYS A 79 -10.92 -11.47 6.85
N TYR A 80 -10.01 -12.22 7.50
CA TYR A 80 -10.02 -13.69 7.55
C TYR A 80 -9.82 -14.24 8.96
N PRO A 81 -10.65 -13.87 9.95
CA PRO A 81 -10.45 -14.30 11.34
C PRO A 81 -10.61 -15.81 11.55
N SER A 82 -11.23 -16.55 10.62
CA SER A 82 -11.41 -18.00 10.72
C SER A 82 -10.11 -18.80 10.59
N MET A 83 -9.09 -18.20 9.98
CA MET A 83 -7.81 -18.86 9.69
C MET A 83 -6.97 -18.99 10.97
N GLY A 84 -6.31 -20.13 11.12
CA GLY A 84 -5.65 -20.54 12.38
C GLY A 84 -4.37 -19.80 12.72
N SER A 85 -3.62 -19.30 11.72
CA SER A 85 -2.38 -18.55 11.92
C SER A 85 -2.37 -17.22 11.17
N GLN A 86 -1.52 -16.29 11.62
CA GLN A 86 -1.34 -15.00 10.94
C GLN A 86 -0.80 -15.15 9.52
N GLU A 87 0.00 -16.20 9.29
CA GLU A 87 0.55 -16.52 7.97
C GLU A 87 -0.55 -16.99 7.03
N ASP A 88 -1.45 -17.87 7.49
CA ASP A 88 -2.60 -18.34 6.71
C ASP A 88 -3.56 -17.20 6.36
N GLN A 89 -3.79 -16.27 7.29
CA GLN A 89 -4.61 -15.07 7.05
C GLN A 89 -4.02 -14.21 5.94
N MET A 90 -2.71 -13.97 6.01
CA MET A 90 -2.00 -13.19 5.00
C MET A 90 -2.01 -13.91 3.65
N GLN A 91 -1.81 -15.23 3.65
CA GLN A 91 -1.89 -16.05 2.45
C GLN A 91 -3.27 -15.97 1.82
N GLN A 92 -4.35 -16.06 2.61
CA GLN A 92 -5.71 -15.97 2.08
C GLN A 92 -5.98 -14.60 1.46
N LEU A 93 -5.60 -13.50 2.14
CA LEU A 93 -5.70 -12.16 1.57
C LEU A 93 -4.92 -12.02 0.25
N LEU A 94 -3.75 -12.67 0.16
CA LEU A 94 -2.98 -12.70 -1.07
C LEU A 94 -3.71 -13.44 -2.19
N MET A 95 -4.25 -14.62 -1.91
CA MET A 95 -4.91 -15.48 -2.90
C MET A 95 -6.23 -14.91 -3.40
N ASP A 96 -7.05 -14.33 -2.51
CA ASP A 96 -8.41 -13.92 -2.86
C ASP A 96 -8.48 -12.48 -3.39
N ASN A 97 -7.65 -11.59 -2.84
CA ASN A 97 -7.79 -10.15 -3.06
C ASN A 97 -6.61 -9.54 -3.82
N ILE A 98 -5.38 -9.95 -3.52
CA ILE A 98 -4.20 -9.25 -4.06
C ILE A 98 -3.78 -9.84 -5.42
N LEU A 99 -3.52 -11.14 -5.51
CA LEU A 99 -3.00 -11.76 -6.74
C LEU A 99 -4.00 -11.75 -7.90
N PRO A 100 -5.29 -12.08 -7.72
CA PRO A 100 -6.26 -12.06 -8.82
C PRO A 100 -6.47 -10.64 -9.38
N LEU A 101 -6.31 -9.63 -8.51
CA LEU A 101 -6.53 -8.22 -8.85
C LEU A 101 -5.23 -7.49 -9.20
N ALA A 102 -4.07 -8.15 -9.06
CA ALA A 102 -2.78 -7.59 -9.43
C ALA A 102 -2.71 -7.27 -10.92
N GLN A 103 -3.35 -8.08 -11.78
CA GLN A 103 -3.39 -7.84 -13.23
C GLN A 103 -4.21 -6.61 -13.62
N ARG A 104 -5.12 -6.14 -12.76
CA ARG A 104 -5.85 -4.87 -12.99
C ARG A 104 -4.94 -3.64 -12.86
N ARG A 105 -3.72 -3.83 -12.31
CA ARG A 105 -2.65 -2.85 -12.35
C ARG A 105 -1.80 -3.16 -13.57
N GLU A 106 -2.17 -2.58 -14.71
CA GLU A 106 -1.26 -2.47 -15.86
C GLU A 106 0.10 -2.02 -15.31
N PRO A 107 1.19 -2.80 -15.46
CA PRO A 107 2.50 -2.32 -15.07
C PRO A 107 2.74 -1.04 -15.88
N THR A 108 2.97 0.07 -15.19
CA THR A 108 3.23 1.35 -15.86
C THR A 108 4.46 1.17 -16.72
N SER A 109 4.26 0.92 -18.01
CA SER A 109 5.37 0.68 -18.93
C SER A 109 6.23 1.93 -18.95
N ILE A 110 7.54 1.76 -18.74
CA ILE A 110 8.51 2.85 -18.88
C ILE A 110 8.36 3.51 -20.25
N ALA A 111 7.96 2.76 -21.28
CA ALA A 111 7.68 3.30 -22.61
C ALA A 111 6.54 4.33 -22.62
N ASN A 112 5.53 4.19 -21.75
CA ASN A 112 4.44 5.17 -21.64
C ASN A 112 4.90 6.44 -20.91
N ILE A 113 5.84 6.31 -19.96
CA ILE A 113 6.45 7.45 -19.28
C ILE A 113 7.39 8.18 -20.23
N MET A 114 8.17 7.46 -21.04
CA MET A 114 9.07 8.06 -22.03
C MET A 114 8.37 8.80 -23.17
N ARG A 115 7.08 8.51 -23.41
CA ARG A 115 6.21 9.24 -24.35
C ARG A 115 5.58 10.50 -23.75
N ASP A 116 5.89 10.85 -22.51
CA ASP A 116 5.44 12.12 -21.94
C ASP A 116 6.10 13.27 -22.74
N PRO A 117 5.31 14.22 -23.28
CA PRO A 117 5.83 15.31 -24.10
C PRO A 117 6.88 16.16 -23.37
N VAL A 118 6.83 16.22 -22.03
CA VAL A 118 7.85 16.90 -21.23
C VAL A 118 9.18 16.15 -21.30
N ILE A 119 9.16 14.82 -21.18
CA ILE A 119 10.35 13.97 -21.22
C ILE A 119 10.94 13.94 -22.64
N GLU A 120 10.09 13.87 -23.68
CA GLU A 120 10.54 13.97 -25.06
C GLU A 120 11.19 15.32 -25.37
N SER A 121 10.65 16.42 -24.83
CA SER A 121 11.22 17.75 -25.01
C SER A 121 12.59 17.91 -24.35
N LEU A 122 12.76 17.32 -23.16
CA LEU A 122 14.03 17.25 -22.45
C LEU A 122 15.07 16.43 -23.21
N LEU A 123 14.71 15.25 -23.71
CA LEU A 123 15.60 14.41 -24.51
C LEU A 123 16.08 15.15 -25.77
N LYS A 124 15.16 15.81 -26.49
CA LYS A 124 15.52 16.61 -27.67
C LYS A 124 16.45 17.77 -27.34
N TYR A 125 16.28 18.42 -26.20
CA TYR A 125 17.15 19.50 -25.75
C TYR A 125 18.60 19.02 -25.51
N TYR A 126 18.76 17.85 -24.88
CA TYR A 126 20.08 17.27 -24.64
C TYR A 126 20.73 16.65 -25.89
N ASP A 127 19.95 16.12 -26.84
CA ASP A 127 20.48 15.59 -28.11
C ASP A 127 20.87 16.69 -29.12
N SER A 128 20.43 17.93 -28.90
CA SER A 128 20.71 19.09 -29.76
C SER A 128 21.78 20.04 -29.21
N SER A 129 22.40 19.68 -28.07
CA SER A 129 23.55 20.36 -27.46
C SER A 129 24.83 19.59 -27.71
#